data_AF-A0AAF0T8I6-F1
#
_entry.id   AF-A0AAF0T8I6-F1
#
_cell.length_a   1.000
_cell.length_b   1.000
_cell.length_c   1.000
_cell.angle_alpha   90.00
_cell.angle_beta   90.00
_cell.angle_gamma   90.00
#
_symmetry.space_group_name_H-M   'P 1'
#
loop_
_entity.id
_entity.type
_entity.pdbx_description
1 polymer ?
#
loop_
_entity_poly.entity_id
_entity_poly.type
_entity_poly.pdbx_seq_one_letter_code
_entity_poly.pdbx_strand_id
1 'polypeptide(L)'
;MPSVEEPTYVIEKIGTSCKRIFGLKTMTTCDILFASALVSFLLNLKVLSVRCTKLSKLSLVILLDGLKKLKVLNISHCIITEYLPPPAQMKILTELDESILKKVSRLDKFLTFISDSCIMCQRTRNDEGFMR
;
A
#
# COMPACT_ATOMS: atom_id res chain seq x y z
N MET A 1 -1.51 -9.84 -12.99
CA MET A 1 -1.71 -10.59 -11.72
C MET A 1 -3.21 -10.64 -11.43
N PRO A 2 -3.79 -11.76 -10.94
CA PRO A 2 -5.21 -11.78 -10.56
C PRO A 2 -5.46 -10.77 -9.44
N SER A 3 -6.33 -9.80 -9.69
CA SER A 3 -6.75 -8.79 -8.73
C SER A 3 -8.15 -9.12 -8.21
N VAL A 4 -8.46 -8.63 -7.01
CA VAL A 4 -9.85 -8.62 -6.55
C VAL A 4 -10.61 -7.64 -7.44
N GLU A 5 -11.68 -8.09 -8.11
CA GLU A 5 -12.48 -7.25 -9.03
C GLU A 5 -13.12 -6.06 -8.31
N GLU A 6 -13.60 -6.26 -7.08
CA GLU A 6 -14.21 -5.21 -6.26
C GLU A 6 -13.53 -5.09 -4.89
N PRO A 7 -12.31 -4.54 -4.84
CA PRO A 7 -11.49 -4.60 -3.65
C PRO A 7 -12.10 -3.75 -2.51
N THR A 8 -12.80 -2.67 -2.83
CA THR A 8 -13.55 -1.86 -1.86
C THR A 8 -14.71 -2.64 -1.23
N TYR A 9 -15.52 -3.32 -2.03
CA TYR A 9 -16.63 -4.17 -1.56
C TYR A 9 -16.11 -5.28 -0.64
N VAL A 10 -15.03 -5.95 -1.03
CA VAL A 10 -14.43 -7.01 -0.19
C VAL A 10 -13.95 -6.45 1.14
N ILE A 11 -13.30 -5.29 1.17
CA ILE A 11 -12.87 -4.65 2.43
C ILE A 11 -14.06 -4.25 3.31
N GLU A 12 -15.13 -3.71 2.73
CA GLU A 12 -16.37 -3.42 3.45
C GLU A 12 -16.97 -4.69 4.07
N LYS A 13 -17.09 -5.77 3.29
CA LYS A 13 -17.62 -7.05 3.79
C LYS A 13 -16.76 -7.65 4.90
N ILE A 14 -15.43 -7.53 4.80
CA ILE A 14 -14.52 -7.93 5.87
C ILE A 14 -14.75 -7.07 7.10
N GLY A 15 -14.82 -5.74 6.99
CA GLY A 15 -14.98 -4.86 8.15
C GLY A 15 -16.32 -5.03 8.86
N THR A 16 -17.39 -5.27 8.10
CA THR A 16 -18.74 -5.49 8.63
C THR A 16 -18.89 -6.87 9.28
N SER A 17 -18.23 -7.91 8.73
CA SER A 17 -18.35 -9.29 9.23
C SER A 17 -17.30 -9.64 10.29
N CYS A 18 -16.08 -9.16 10.15
CA CYS A 18 -14.91 -9.56 10.96
C CYS A 18 -14.54 -8.49 12.00
N LYS A 19 -15.40 -8.26 13.00
CA LYS A 19 -15.19 -7.22 14.05
C LYS A 19 -13.89 -7.34 14.86
N ARG A 20 -13.22 -8.50 14.83
CA ARG A 20 -11.97 -8.80 15.55
C ARG A 20 -10.75 -8.93 14.64
N ILE A 21 -10.84 -8.45 13.40
CA ILE A 21 -9.68 -8.47 12.50
C ILE A 21 -8.62 -7.48 12.97
N PHE A 22 -7.40 -7.97 13.18
CA PHE A 22 -6.24 -7.15 13.56
C PHE A 22 -5.12 -7.22 12.53
N GLY A 23 -5.18 -8.16 11.58
CA GLY A 23 -4.16 -8.38 10.57
C GLY A 23 -4.77 -8.59 9.20
N LEU A 24 -4.22 -7.92 8.18
CA LEU A 24 -4.59 -8.11 6.78
C LEU A 24 -3.34 -8.19 5.92
N LYS A 25 -3.31 -9.17 5.02
CA LYS A 25 -2.30 -9.29 3.97
C LYS A 25 -2.99 -9.31 2.62
N THR A 26 -2.48 -8.52 1.68
CA THR A 26 -2.99 -8.42 0.32
C THR A 26 -1.85 -8.22 -0.68
N MET A 27 -2.10 -8.63 -1.92
CA MET A 27 -1.26 -8.34 -3.09
C MET A 27 -2.03 -7.55 -4.15
N THR A 28 -3.24 -7.07 -3.83
CA THR A 28 -4.03 -6.21 -4.72
C THR A 28 -3.43 -4.82 -4.80
N THR A 29 -3.55 -4.19 -5.97
CA THR A 29 -3.19 -2.78 -6.19
C THR A 29 -3.77 -1.91 -5.08
N CYS A 30 -2.90 -1.14 -4.44
CA CYS A 30 -3.27 -0.26 -3.35
C CYS A 30 -3.37 1.17 -3.87
N ASP A 31 -4.50 1.47 -4.49
CA ASP A 31 -4.87 2.80 -4.94
C ASP A 31 -5.56 3.61 -3.83
N ILE A 32 -6.06 4.80 -4.17
CA ILE A 32 -6.68 5.72 -3.21
C ILE A 32 -7.98 5.12 -2.67
N LEU A 33 -8.76 4.46 -3.52
CA LEU A 33 -10.05 3.87 -3.15
C LEU A 33 -9.86 2.70 -2.19
N PHE A 34 -8.89 1.83 -2.47
CA PHE A 34 -8.54 0.72 -1.60
C PHE A 34 -8.03 1.19 -0.24
N ALA A 35 -7.11 2.17 -0.22
CA ALA A 35 -6.60 2.74 1.02
C ALA A 35 -7.72 3.41 1.84
N SER A 36 -8.63 4.13 1.17
CA SER A 36 -9.77 4.77 1.82
C SER A 36 -10.74 3.74 2.40
N ALA A 37 -11.03 2.66 1.68
CA ALA A 37 -11.86 1.56 2.19
C ALA A 37 -11.24 0.89 3.43
N LEU A 38 -9.93 0.66 3.43
CA LEU A 38 -9.23 0.11 4.60
C LEU A 38 -9.39 1.03 5.82
N VAL A 39 -9.22 2.34 5.62
CA VAL A 39 -9.39 3.33 6.69
C VAL A 39 -10.85 3.39 7.16
N SER A 40 -11.84 3.32 6.27
CA SER A 40 -13.25 3.41 6.63
C SER A 40 -13.75 2.17 7.39
N PHE A 41 -13.33 0.97 6.97
CA PHE A 41 -13.93 -0.26 7.46
C PHE A 41 -13.05 -1.07 8.42
N LEU A 42 -11.73 -0.87 8.40
CA LEU A 42 -10.77 -1.66 9.20
C LEU A 42 -9.95 -0.79 10.19
N LEU A 43 -10.60 0.16 10.88
CA LEU A 43 -9.95 1.09 11.83
C LEU A 43 -9.15 0.42 12.98
N ASN A 44 -9.47 -0.83 13.32
CA ASN A 44 -8.80 -1.58 14.39
C ASN A 44 -7.57 -2.38 13.93
N LEU A 45 -7.21 -2.29 12.64
CA LEU A 45 -6.09 -3.04 12.08
C LEU A 45 -4.77 -2.65 12.76
N LYS A 46 -4.03 -3.66 13.23
CA LYS A 46 -2.72 -3.51 13.86
C LYS A 46 -1.59 -3.92 12.92
N VAL A 47 -1.85 -4.85 12.01
CA VAL A 47 -0.87 -5.38 11.04
C VAL A 47 -1.44 -5.28 9.64
N LEU A 48 -0.73 -4.57 8.75
CA LEU A 48 -1.07 -4.49 7.34
C LEU A 48 0.15 -4.92 6.51
N SER A 49 -0.07 -5.83 5.59
CA SER A 49 0.94 -6.26 4.62
C SER A 49 0.39 -6.13 3.21
N VAL A 50 0.80 -5.09 2.49
CA VAL A 50 0.56 -4.90 1.06
C VAL A 50 1.86 -5.23 0.34
N ARG A 51 1.94 -6.23 -0.52
CA ARG A 51 3.22 -6.63 -1.13
C ARG A 51 3.09 -6.93 -2.61
N CYS A 52 4.21 -6.81 -3.33
CA CYS A 52 4.33 -7.22 -4.74
C CYS A 52 3.29 -6.57 -5.66
N THR A 53 2.97 -5.30 -5.42
CA THR A 53 1.93 -4.58 -6.15
C THR A 53 2.26 -3.09 -6.29
N LYS A 54 1.53 -2.37 -7.13
CA LYS A 54 1.60 -0.90 -7.18
C LYS A 54 0.94 -0.28 -5.94
N LEU A 55 1.63 0.69 -5.35
CA LEU A 55 1.18 1.47 -4.20
C LEU A 55 1.40 2.95 -4.49
N SER A 56 0.34 3.76 -4.54
CA SER A 56 0.54 5.20 -4.70
C SER A 56 1.07 5.84 -3.41
N LYS A 57 1.93 6.85 -3.53
CA LYS A 57 2.41 7.65 -2.39
C LYS A 57 1.24 8.23 -1.59
N LEU A 58 0.20 8.72 -2.27
CA LEU A 58 -0.99 9.26 -1.63
C LEU A 58 -1.75 8.18 -0.84
N SER A 59 -1.88 6.97 -1.39
CA SER A 59 -2.46 5.83 -0.68
C SER A 59 -1.67 5.48 0.58
N LEU A 60 -0.34 5.49 0.51
CA LEU A 60 0.51 5.26 1.68
C LEU A 60 0.27 6.32 2.77
N VAL A 61 0.15 7.59 2.38
CA VAL A 61 -0.20 8.68 3.32
C VAL A 61 -1.58 8.44 3.94
N ILE A 62 -2.60 8.12 3.15
CA ILE A 62 -3.96 7.81 3.63
C ILE A 62 -3.93 6.66 4.65
N LEU A 63 -3.20 5.58 4.37
CA LEU A 63 -3.08 4.46 5.31
C LEU A 63 -2.41 4.86 6.62
N LEU A 64 -1.30 5.60 6.54
CA LEU A 64 -0.54 6.03 7.71
C LEU A 64 -1.31 7.04 8.56
N ASP A 65 -2.10 7.91 7.94
CA ASP A 65 -2.91 8.90 8.64
C ASP A 65 -4.24 8.33 9.15
N GLY A 66 -4.87 7.42 8.43
CA GLY A 66 -6.17 6.87 8.79
C GLY A 66 -6.10 5.71 9.78
N LEU A 67 -5.15 4.78 9.62
CA LEU A 67 -5.03 3.59 10.47
C LEU A 67 -4.21 3.89 11.74
N LYS A 68 -4.79 4.68 12.65
CA LYS A 68 -4.11 5.16 13.88
C LYS A 68 -3.61 4.03 14.79
N LYS A 69 -4.26 2.86 14.77
CA LYS A 69 -3.90 1.68 15.57
C LYS A 69 -2.87 0.76 14.90
N LEU A 70 -2.45 1.09 13.68
CA LEU A 70 -1.47 0.30 12.94
C LEU A 70 -0.13 0.32 13.68
N LYS A 71 0.42 -0.88 13.89
CA LYS A 71 1.69 -1.16 14.56
C LYS A 71 2.73 -1.71 13.60
N VAL A 72 2.29 -2.52 12.64
CA VAL A 72 3.16 -3.15 11.65
C VAL A 72 2.66 -2.83 10.25
N LEU A 73 3.53 -2.25 9.42
CA LEU A 73 3.27 -2.05 8.01
C LEU A 73 4.37 -2.74 7.18
N ASN A 74 3.95 -3.61 6.28
CA ASN A 74 4.83 -4.24 5.30
C ASN A 74 4.41 -3.83 3.89
N ILE A 75 5.30 -3.11 3.20
CA ILE A 75 5.18 -2.68 1.81
C ILE A 75 6.32 -3.24 0.94
N SER A 76 6.89 -4.38 1.33
CA SER A 76 8.03 -4.97 0.63
C SER A 76 7.68 -5.36 -0.80
N HIS A 77 8.56 -5.03 -1.75
CA HIS A 77 8.40 -5.26 -3.18
C HIS A 77 7.22 -4.50 -3.81
N CYS A 78 6.73 -3.45 -3.16
CA CYS A 78 5.77 -2.56 -3.81
C CYS A 78 6.50 -1.59 -4.75
N ILE A 79 5.87 -1.26 -5.86
CA ILE A 79 6.28 -0.14 -6.71
C ILE A 79 5.56 1.09 -6.18
N ILE A 80 6.32 1.99 -5.58
CA ILE A 80 5.76 3.20 -5.01
C ILE A 80 5.73 4.27 -6.09
N THR A 81 4.56 4.87 -6.30
CA THR A 81 4.35 5.77 -7.43
C THR A 81 3.76 7.11 -7.00
N GLU A 82 4.24 8.19 -7.59
CA GLU A 82 3.76 9.55 -7.35
C GLU A 82 3.24 10.15 -8.66
N TYR A 83 2.02 10.69 -8.62
CA TYR A 83 1.44 11.43 -9.74
C TYR A 83 1.90 12.89 -9.64
N LEU A 84 2.43 13.42 -10.74
CA LEU A 84 2.93 14.78 -10.82
C LEU A 84 1.96 15.65 -11.65
N PRO A 85 2.00 16.98 -11.48
CA PRO A 85 1.28 17.88 -12.37
C PRO A 85 1.78 17.71 -13.82
N PRO A 86 0.90 17.92 -14.83
CA PRO A 86 1.31 17.93 -16.23
C PRO A 86 2.50 18.88 -16.48
N PRO A 87 3.47 18.52 -17.35
CA PRO A 87 3.42 17.42 -18.33
C PRO A 87 3.91 16.06 -17.82
N ALA A 88 4.41 15.95 -16.58
CA ALA A 88 4.88 14.69 -16.03
C ALA A 88 3.68 13.85 -15.54
N GLN A 89 3.44 12.68 -16.12
CA GLN A 89 2.26 11.87 -15.77
C GLN A 89 2.43 11.13 -14.43
N MET A 90 3.59 10.48 -14.22
CA MET A 90 3.79 9.56 -13.11
C MET A 90 5.28 9.25 -12.90
N LYS A 91 5.73 9.19 -11.65
CA LYS A 91 7.11 8.86 -11.26
C LYS A 91 7.13 7.63 -10.34
N ILE A 92 8.04 6.70 -10.59
CA ILE A 92 8.37 5.63 -9.65
C ILE A 92 9.37 6.17 -8.63
N LEU A 93 9.07 6.00 -7.35
CA LEU A 93 9.93 6.41 -6.26
C LEU A 93 10.96 5.33 -5.96
N THR A 94 12.24 5.73 -5.89
CA THR A 94 13.36 4.88 -5.47
C THR A 94 13.56 4.91 -3.96
N GLU A 95 13.05 5.95 -3.30
CA GLU A 95 13.16 6.19 -1.86
C GLU A 95 11.90 6.87 -1.31
N LEU A 96 11.74 6.80 0.02
CA LEU A 96 10.65 7.46 0.73
C LEU A 96 11.15 8.80 1.29
N ASP A 97 10.37 9.86 1.11
CA ASP A 97 10.70 11.17 1.65
C ASP A 97 10.58 11.23 3.19
N GLU A 98 11.21 12.24 3.78
CA GLU A 98 11.21 12.45 5.23
C GLU A 98 9.82 12.57 5.83
N SER A 99 8.84 13.07 5.07
CA SER A 99 7.46 13.23 5.56
C SER A 99 6.80 11.87 5.80
N ILE A 100 7.04 10.90 4.92
CA ILE A 100 6.59 9.51 5.08
C ILE A 100 7.39 8.84 6.18
N LEU A 101 8.72 9.03 6.22
CA LEU A 101 9.58 8.47 7.27
C LEU A 101 9.15 8.93 8.68
N LYS A 102 8.78 10.21 8.82
CA LYS A 102 8.24 10.75 10.07
C LYS A 102 6.91 10.08 10.44
N LYS A 103 6.03 9.82 9.48
CA LYS A 103 4.74 9.13 9.72
C LYS A 103 4.93 7.66 10.12
N VAL A 104 5.89 6.94 9.54
CA VAL A 104 6.15 5.52 9.88
C VAL A 104 6.88 5.35 11.20
N SER A 105 7.54 6.41 11.74
CA SER A 105 8.27 6.33 13.01
C SER A 105 7.41 5.93 14.21
N ARG A 106 6.09 6.10 14.13
CA ARG A 106 5.12 5.65 15.14
C ARG A 106 4.86 4.14 15.14
N LEU A 107 5.28 3.42 14.09
CA LEU A 107 5.03 2.00 13.93
C LEU A 107 6.08 1.20 14.70
N ASP A 108 5.63 0.14 15.38
CA ASP A 108 6.52 -0.83 16.04
C ASP A 108 7.45 -1.51 15.00
N LYS A 109 6.96 -1.73 13.78
CA LYS A 109 7.75 -2.33 12.69
C LYS A 109 7.32 -1.84 11.31
N PHE A 110 8.29 -1.37 10.53
CA PHE A 110 8.10 -0.99 9.13
C PHE A 110 9.01 -1.83 8.23
N LEU A 111 8.41 -2.57 7.30
CA LEU A 111 9.11 -3.41 6.34
C LEU A 111 8.94 -2.82 4.95
N THR A 112 10.02 -2.27 4.41
CA THR A 112 10.08 -1.74 3.05
C THR A 112 11.26 -2.38 2.33
N PHE A 113 11.07 -2.64 1.05
CA PHE A 113 12.13 -3.10 0.17
C PHE A 113 11.83 -2.57 -1.23
N ILE A 114 12.60 -1.55 -1.62
CA ILE A 114 12.50 -0.87 -2.91
C ILE A 114 13.83 -1.13 -3.60
N SER A 115 13.81 -1.92 -4.67
CA SER A 115 15.02 -2.30 -5.39
C SER A 115 14.71 -2.71 -6.82
N ASP A 116 15.56 -2.27 -7.74
CA ASP A 116 15.50 -2.58 -9.16
C ASP A 116 16.11 -3.96 -9.48
N SER A 117 16.92 -4.52 -8.58
CA SER A 117 17.64 -5.79 -8.80
C SER A 117 16.89 -7.02 -8.28
N CYS A 118 15.80 -6.83 -7.53
CA CYS A 118 15.03 -7.93 -7.00
C CYS A 118 14.07 -8.49 -8.04
N ILE A 119 14.12 -9.81 -8.25
CA ILE A 119 13.25 -10.54 -9.17
C ILE A 119 11.76 -10.25 -8.91
N MET A 120 11.35 -10.14 -7.64
CA MET A 120 9.95 -9.85 -7.31
C MET A 120 9.56 -8.43 -7.74
N CYS A 121 10.41 -7.44 -7.47
CA CYS A 121 10.16 -6.05 -7.89
C CYS A 121 10.14 -5.92 -9.43
N GLN A 122 11.04 -6.62 -10.11
CA GLN A 122 11.08 -6.65 -11.58
C GLN A 122 9.82 -7.27 -12.15
N ARG A 123 9.35 -8.40 -11.60
CA ARG A 123 8.08 -9.02 -12.01
C ARG A 123 6.90 -8.08 -11.79
N THR A 124 6.80 -7.45 -10.63
CA THR A 124 5.74 -6.46 -10.37
C THR A 124 5.82 -5.31 -11.37
N ARG A 125 7.01 -4.86 -11.79
CA ARG A 125 7.14 -3.77 -12.78
C ARG A 125 6.62 -4.20 -14.14
N ASN A 126 6.99 -5.39 -14.57
CA ASN A 126 6.54 -5.95 -15.85
C ASN A 126 5.01 -6.16 -15.84
N ASP A 127 4.46 -6.71 -14.75
CA ASP A 127 3.02 -6.94 -14.60
C ASP A 127 2.19 -5.65 -14.64
N GLU A 128 2.77 -4.54 -14.14
CA GLU A 128 2.13 -3.21 -14.12
C GLU A 128 2.45 -2.37 -15.36
N GLY A 129 3.24 -2.89 -16.31
CA GLY A 129 3.59 -2.20 -17.56
C GLY A 129 4.70 -1.14 -17.43
N PHE A 130 5.45 -1.11 -16.33
CA PHE A 130 6.61 -0.25 -16.14
C PHE A 130 7.87 -0.87 -16.75
N MET A 131 7.87 -1.09 -18.05
CA MET A 131 9.07 -1.50 -18.79
C MET A 131 10.01 -0.31 -18.95
N ARG A 132 11.33 -0.56 -18.87
CA ARG A 132 12.36 0.43 -19.24
C ARG A 132 12.50 0.51 -20.75
#